data_AF-A0AAN8M590-F1
#
_entry.id   AF-A0AAN8M590-F1
#
_cell.length_a   1.000
_cell.length_b   1.000
_cell.length_c   1.000
_cell.angle_alpha   90.00
_cell.angle_beta   90.00
_cell.angle_gamma   90.00
#
_symmetry.space_group_name_H-M   'P 1'
#
loop_
_entity.id
_entity.type
_entity.pdbx_description
1 polymer ?
#
loop_
_entity_poly.entity_id
_entity_poly.type
_entity_poly.pdbx_seq_one_letter_code
_entity_poly.pdbx_strand_id
1 'polypeptide(L)'
;MGHFIKELPYSGETSSTEGHQSEILPTKEMERINRRGGFMVEEDESLLWWSLAIEHDDIRAAEDRYLEKILPDRTPEQREEQRNIGTFLNKFTTSPAFKQASRYGNFRFTLSLSDLLKMYREQICGGEKPVLRVYGTTVYKPEIMYSVLVHSPCVDEFNEYPVLGDSSDDAVCVYKENDVEGEAEGHIVWRAQAMSKTQKVGLTINQLDKIVETDGRVYNTYYMWDHVTLALHLPHQTLRVDREKLIKNLTACEADEPFLGSKILSLSDAQTKVNTLNN
;
A
#
# COMPACT_ATOMS: atom_id res chain seq x y z
N MET A 1 -21.89 10.50 19.33
CA MET A 1 -21.91 11.76 20.11
C MET A 1 -20.75 12.61 19.58
N GLY A 2 -21.01 13.82 19.04
CA GLY A 2 -20.00 14.71 18.41
C GLY A 2 -20.40 15.22 17.01
N HIS A 3 -20.20 16.52 16.71
CA HIS A 3 -20.91 17.39 15.74
C HIS A 3 -20.25 17.59 14.32
N PHE A 4 -20.84 18.50 13.51
CA PHE A 4 -20.80 18.75 12.04
C PHE A 4 -19.60 19.56 11.41
N ILE A 5 -19.33 19.28 10.11
CA ILE A 5 -18.73 20.03 8.94
C ILE A 5 -17.35 20.73 9.05
N LYS A 6 -16.31 20.25 8.32
CA LYS A 6 -15.71 20.82 7.06
C LYS A 6 -14.39 20.09 6.63
N GLU A 7 -14.28 19.80 5.33
CA GLU A 7 -13.12 19.34 4.50
C GLU A 7 -12.58 17.90 4.69
N LEU A 8 -12.66 17.13 3.59
CA LEU A 8 -12.11 15.78 3.43
C LEU A 8 -10.57 15.85 3.48
N PRO A 9 -9.95 14.95 4.26
CA PRO A 9 -9.29 13.84 3.60
C PRO A 9 -9.83 12.52 4.11
N TYR A 10 -9.79 11.53 3.23
CA TYR A 10 -10.31 10.20 3.41
C TYR A 10 -9.76 9.56 4.71
N SER A 11 -10.63 9.45 5.72
CA SER A 11 -10.38 8.67 6.93
C SER A 11 -11.11 7.33 6.80
N GLY A 12 -10.61 6.47 5.92
CA GLY A 12 -10.98 5.07 5.97
C GLY A 12 -10.26 4.45 7.17
N GLU A 13 -10.97 4.06 8.21
CA GLU A 13 -10.51 2.90 8.98
C GLU A 13 -10.59 1.71 8.03
N THR A 14 -9.45 1.25 7.55
CA THR A 14 -9.32 -0.08 6.95
C THR A 14 -9.40 -1.08 8.11
N SER A 15 -10.62 -1.44 8.51
CA SER A 15 -10.79 -2.67 9.30
C SER A 15 -10.75 -3.84 8.33
N SER A 16 -9.79 -4.74 8.55
CA SER A 16 -9.66 -6.06 7.93
C SER A 16 -9.35 -6.07 6.43
N THR A 17 -8.12 -5.72 6.07
CA THR A 17 -7.41 -6.48 5.04
C THR A 17 -5.95 -6.64 5.49
N GLU A 18 -5.41 -7.84 5.33
CA GLU A 18 -3.98 -8.07 5.39
C GLU A 18 -3.32 -7.11 4.39
N GLY A 19 -2.83 -5.96 4.83
CA GLY A 19 -2.31 -4.94 3.92
C GLY A 19 -1.14 -5.53 3.15
N HIS A 20 -1.14 -5.45 1.83
CA HIS A 20 -0.05 -5.99 1.03
C HIS A 20 1.07 -4.96 0.91
N GLN A 21 2.30 -5.44 0.86
CA GLN A 21 3.51 -4.68 0.61
C GLN A 21 4.11 -5.20 -0.67
N SER A 22 4.65 -4.30 -1.49
CA SER A 22 5.34 -4.69 -2.70
C SER A 22 6.70 -4.06 -2.91
N GLU A 23 7.59 -4.86 -3.50
CA GLU A 23 8.91 -4.45 -3.99
C GLU A 23 8.95 -4.68 -5.49
N ILE A 24 9.36 -3.65 -6.25
CA ILE A 24 9.27 -3.64 -7.71
C ILE A 24 10.62 -3.42 -8.34
N LEU A 25 10.99 -4.29 -9.28
CA LEU A 25 12.37 -4.50 -9.65
C LEU A 25 12.58 -4.65 -11.16
N PRO A 26 13.75 -4.26 -11.66
CA PRO A 26 14.20 -4.65 -12.99
C PRO A 26 14.55 -6.16 -13.01
N THR A 27 14.62 -6.73 -14.22
CA THR A 27 14.85 -8.17 -14.41
C THR A 27 16.05 -8.74 -13.65
N LYS A 28 17.20 -8.05 -13.70
CA LYS A 28 18.45 -8.52 -13.07
C LYS A 28 18.31 -8.66 -11.55
N GLU A 29 17.58 -7.73 -10.95
CA GLU A 29 17.34 -7.72 -9.50
C GLU A 29 16.39 -8.82 -9.08
N MET A 30 15.32 -9.04 -9.84
CA MET A 30 14.44 -10.19 -9.64
C MET A 30 15.20 -11.52 -9.72
N GLU A 31 16.06 -11.71 -10.73
CA GLU A 31 16.88 -12.92 -10.87
C GLU A 31 17.90 -13.06 -9.71
N ARG A 32 18.42 -11.94 -9.20
CA ARG A 32 19.32 -11.90 -8.05
C ARG A 32 18.62 -12.32 -6.75
N ILE A 33 17.44 -11.79 -6.47
CA ILE A 33 16.61 -12.14 -5.30
C ILE A 33 16.21 -13.61 -5.35
N ASN A 34 15.77 -14.10 -6.51
CA ASN A 34 15.44 -15.51 -6.67
C ASN A 34 16.65 -16.43 -6.43
N ARG A 35 17.84 -16.08 -6.96
CA ARG A 35 19.07 -16.87 -6.73
C ARG A 35 19.54 -16.83 -5.27
N ARG A 36 19.36 -15.69 -4.58
CA ARG A 36 19.76 -15.51 -3.18
C ARG A 36 18.69 -15.99 -2.19
N GLY A 37 17.47 -16.28 -2.63
CA GLY A 37 16.38 -16.72 -1.76
C GLY A 37 15.93 -15.65 -0.77
N GLY A 38 15.91 -14.38 -1.18
CA GLY A 38 15.53 -13.28 -0.31
C GLY A 38 16.01 -11.91 -0.77
N PHE A 39 15.64 -10.90 0.03
CA PHE A 39 15.89 -9.49 -0.20
C PHE A 39 17.11 -9.02 0.60
N MET A 40 17.96 -8.21 -0.02
CA MET A 40 19.20 -7.71 0.58
C MET A 40 19.41 -6.27 0.13
N VAL A 41 19.93 -5.45 1.03
CA VAL A 41 20.41 -4.08 0.73
C VAL A 41 21.86 -4.10 0.24
N GLU A 42 22.25 -3.12 -0.57
CA GLU A 42 23.65 -2.95 -1.00
C GLU A 42 24.56 -2.62 0.19
N GLU A 43 25.88 -2.81 0.04
CA GLU A 43 26.85 -2.69 1.16
C GLU A 43 26.86 -1.31 1.85
N ASP A 44 26.45 -0.25 1.16
CA ASP A 44 26.38 1.11 1.70
C ASP A 44 24.95 1.53 2.13
N GLU A 45 23.97 0.64 1.99
CA GLU A 45 22.57 0.87 2.36
C GLU A 45 22.15 -0.01 3.55
N SER A 46 21.24 0.49 4.38
CA SER A 46 20.71 -0.25 5.52
C SER A 46 19.19 -0.42 5.50
N LEU A 47 18.50 0.13 4.50
CA LEU A 47 17.03 0.17 4.45
C LEU A 47 16.49 -0.53 3.20
N LEU A 48 15.69 -1.58 3.40
CA LEU A 48 14.93 -2.23 2.34
C LEU A 48 13.54 -1.60 2.22
N TRP A 49 13.22 -1.08 1.05
CA TRP A 49 12.01 -0.27 0.83
C TRP A 49 10.87 -1.07 0.22
N TRP A 50 9.71 -1.02 0.88
CA TRP A 50 8.46 -1.61 0.42
C TRP A 50 7.39 -0.53 0.25
N SER A 51 6.61 -0.61 -0.81
CA SER A 51 5.45 0.26 -1.04
C SER A 51 4.16 -0.49 -0.72
N LEU A 52 3.17 0.21 -0.15
CA LEU A 52 1.83 -0.36 -0.01
C LEU A 52 1.29 -0.81 -1.37
N ALA A 53 0.71 -1.99 -1.38
CA ALA A 53 -0.03 -2.54 -2.50
C ALA A 53 -1.52 -2.52 -2.14
N ILE A 54 -2.26 -1.63 -2.79
CA ILE A 54 -3.72 -1.55 -2.62
C ILE A 54 -4.40 -2.31 -3.75
N GLU A 55 -5.20 -3.31 -3.41
CA GLU A 55 -5.93 -4.13 -4.35
C GLU A 55 -7.33 -3.57 -4.64
N HIS A 56 -7.98 -4.09 -5.70
CA HIS A 56 -9.34 -3.65 -6.04
C HIS A 56 -10.35 -3.94 -4.95
N ASP A 57 -10.15 -5.03 -4.19
CA ASP A 57 -11.02 -5.39 -3.08
C ASP A 57 -10.85 -4.45 -1.89
N ASP A 58 -9.64 -3.93 -1.64
CA ASP A 58 -9.40 -2.88 -0.64
C ASP A 58 -10.16 -1.59 -1.00
N ILE A 59 -10.13 -1.20 -2.29
CA ILE A 59 -10.84 -0.01 -2.79
C ILE A 59 -12.35 -0.20 -2.63
N ARG A 60 -12.87 -1.38 -2.97
CA ARG A 60 -14.29 -1.70 -2.80
C ARG A 60 -14.73 -1.66 -1.34
N ALA A 61 -13.96 -2.29 -0.46
CA ALA A 61 -14.25 -2.29 0.97
C ALA A 61 -14.21 -0.86 1.55
N ALA A 62 -13.30 -0.01 1.08
CA ALA A 62 -13.26 1.40 1.45
C ALA A 62 -14.48 2.18 0.94
N GLU A 63 -14.94 1.88 -0.27
CA GLU A 63 -16.16 2.48 -0.84
C GLU A 63 -17.40 2.10 -0.05
N ASP A 64 -17.55 0.82 0.31
CA ASP A 64 -18.68 0.34 1.11
C ASP A 64 -18.73 1.05 2.47
N ARG A 65 -17.60 1.17 3.16
CA ARG A 65 -17.50 1.93 4.42
C ARG A 65 -17.84 3.41 4.24
N TYR A 66 -17.37 4.02 3.15
CA TYR A 66 -17.71 5.40 2.83
C TYR A 66 -19.22 5.57 2.65
N LEU A 67 -19.85 4.68 1.88
CA LEU A 67 -21.28 4.72 1.61
C LEU A 67 -22.13 4.49 2.86
N GLU A 68 -21.79 3.52 3.72
CA GLU A 68 -22.49 3.32 5.00
C GLU A 68 -22.36 4.55 5.91
N LYS A 69 -21.25 5.29 5.84
CA LYS A 69 -21.04 6.52 6.62
C LYS A 69 -21.90 7.68 6.12
N ILE A 70 -21.95 7.91 4.80
CA ILE A 70 -22.65 9.08 4.24
C ILE A 70 -24.13 8.83 3.94
N LEU A 71 -24.53 7.56 3.78
CA LEU A 71 -25.88 7.11 3.48
C LEU A 71 -26.21 5.85 4.32
N PRO A 72 -26.35 6.00 5.66
CA PRO A 72 -26.54 4.84 6.56
C PRO A 72 -27.87 4.11 6.34
N ASP A 73 -28.92 4.84 5.99
CA ASP A 73 -30.29 4.31 5.92
C ASP A 73 -30.67 3.71 4.54
N ARG A 74 -29.71 3.12 3.83
CA ARG A 74 -29.94 2.51 2.51
C ARG A 74 -30.69 1.18 2.60
N THR A 75 -31.74 1.03 1.80
CA THR A 75 -32.45 -0.25 1.66
C THR A 75 -31.58 -1.29 0.94
N PRO A 76 -31.90 -2.60 1.05
CA PRO A 76 -31.20 -3.65 0.29
C PRO A 76 -31.19 -3.39 -1.22
N GLU A 77 -32.28 -2.87 -1.78
CA GLU A 77 -32.42 -2.53 -3.20
C GLU A 77 -31.45 -1.40 -3.60
N GLN A 78 -31.34 -0.34 -2.79
CA GLN A 78 -30.41 0.77 -3.03
C GLN A 78 -28.94 0.34 -2.92
N ARG A 79 -28.62 -0.57 -2.00
CA ARG A 79 -27.27 -1.17 -1.89
C ARG A 79 -26.93 -1.98 -3.14
N GLU A 80 -27.90 -2.73 -3.67
CA GLU A 80 -27.72 -3.51 -4.90
C GLU A 80 -27.61 -2.62 -6.13
N GLU A 81 -28.42 -1.57 -6.22
CA GLU A 81 -28.33 -0.57 -7.28
C GLU A 81 -26.95 0.11 -7.30
N GLN A 82 -26.44 0.52 -6.13
CA GLN A 82 -25.09 1.07 -6.02
C GLN A 82 -24.02 0.07 -6.47
N ARG A 83 -24.14 -1.23 -6.13
CA ARG A 83 -23.21 -2.26 -6.61
C ARG A 83 -23.24 -2.44 -8.12
N ASN A 84 -24.42 -2.32 -8.74
CA ASN A 84 -24.59 -2.41 -10.18
C ASN A 84 -23.99 -1.22 -10.94
N ILE A 85 -23.96 -0.03 -10.33
CA ILE A 85 -23.25 1.15 -10.86
C ILE A 85 -21.74 0.94 -10.85
N GLY A 86 -21.24 0.15 -9.90
CA GLY A 86 -19.84 -0.20 -9.76
C GLY A 86 -19.03 0.77 -8.91
N THR A 87 -17.73 0.49 -8.79
CA THR A 87 -16.84 1.21 -7.86
C THR A 87 -16.42 2.57 -8.40
N PHE A 88 -17.05 3.64 -7.92
CA PHE A 88 -16.73 5.02 -8.30
C PHE A 88 -15.35 5.46 -7.77
N LEU A 89 -14.87 4.92 -6.64
CA LEU A 89 -13.55 5.24 -6.08
C LEU A 89 -12.41 4.94 -7.05
N ASN A 90 -12.56 3.95 -7.95
CA ASN A 90 -11.58 3.64 -8.99
C ASN A 90 -11.29 4.84 -9.93
N LYS A 91 -12.22 5.80 -10.03
CA LYS A 91 -12.02 7.03 -10.81
C LYS A 91 -11.13 8.05 -10.10
N PHE A 92 -10.92 7.88 -8.79
CA PHE A 92 -10.12 8.75 -7.93
C PHE A 92 -8.79 8.11 -7.50
N THR A 93 -8.66 6.79 -7.55
CA THR A 93 -7.44 6.05 -7.17
C THR A 93 -6.48 5.89 -8.34
N THR A 94 -6.03 7.02 -8.90
CA THR A 94 -5.18 7.05 -10.11
C THR A 94 -3.68 7.21 -9.84
N SER A 95 -3.28 7.37 -8.57
CA SER A 95 -1.86 7.42 -8.18
C SER A 95 -1.20 6.04 -8.29
N PRO A 96 0.14 5.97 -8.38
CA PRO A 96 0.88 4.71 -8.47
C PRO A 96 0.59 3.72 -7.33
N ALA A 97 0.26 4.19 -6.13
CA ALA A 97 -0.04 3.33 -4.99
C ALA A 97 -1.28 2.43 -5.19
N PHE A 98 -2.19 2.84 -6.09
CA PHE A 98 -3.42 2.10 -6.40
C PHE A 98 -3.37 1.38 -7.75
N LYS A 99 -2.21 1.38 -8.42
CA LYS A 99 -2.04 0.72 -9.71
C LYS A 99 -1.35 -0.63 -9.55
N GLN A 100 -1.69 -1.53 -10.46
CA GLN A 100 -0.96 -2.79 -10.65
C GLN A 100 0.29 -2.60 -11.53
N ALA A 101 0.34 -1.52 -12.32
CA ALA A 101 1.51 -1.12 -13.09
C ALA A 101 2.57 -0.45 -12.20
N SER A 102 3.83 -0.41 -12.66
CA SER A 102 4.95 0.09 -11.87
C SER A 102 5.88 1.04 -12.61
N ARG A 103 6.35 2.04 -11.87
CA ARG A 103 7.40 2.96 -12.34
C ARG A 103 8.80 2.36 -12.30
N TYR A 104 9.05 1.28 -11.54
CA TYR A 104 10.41 0.82 -11.23
C TYR A 104 10.86 -0.42 -12.02
N GLY A 105 9.92 -1.13 -12.65
CA GLY A 105 10.20 -2.35 -13.39
C GLY A 105 8.94 -3.14 -13.72
N ASN A 106 9.12 -4.30 -14.34
CA ASN A 106 8.01 -5.16 -14.76
C ASN A 106 7.77 -6.35 -13.82
N PHE A 107 8.50 -6.44 -12.70
CA PHE A 107 8.42 -7.55 -11.76
C PHE A 107 8.09 -7.04 -10.37
N ARG A 108 7.02 -7.53 -9.78
CA ARG A 108 6.50 -7.11 -8.49
C ARG A 108 6.45 -8.31 -7.56
N PHE A 109 7.13 -8.23 -6.43
CA PHE A 109 6.88 -9.11 -5.29
C PHE A 109 5.78 -8.47 -4.44
N THR A 110 4.76 -9.24 -4.08
CA THR A 110 3.67 -8.78 -3.20
C THR A 110 3.55 -9.72 -2.01
N LEU A 111 3.75 -9.22 -0.79
CA LEU A 111 3.62 -10.00 0.45
C LEU A 111 2.58 -9.35 1.35
N SER A 112 1.87 -10.13 2.18
CA SER A 112 1.09 -9.51 3.25
C SER A 112 2.02 -8.85 4.27
N LEU A 113 1.57 -7.76 4.88
CA LEU A 113 2.30 -7.05 5.92
C LEU A 113 2.61 -7.97 7.10
N SER A 114 1.63 -8.78 7.50
CA SER A 114 1.79 -9.78 8.56
C SER A 114 2.91 -10.76 8.22
N ASP A 115 2.93 -11.30 7.00
CA ASP A 115 4.01 -12.19 6.56
C ASP A 115 5.38 -11.51 6.56
N LEU A 116 5.44 -10.26 6.07
CA LEU A 116 6.67 -9.49 6.01
C LEU A 116 7.22 -9.19 7.41
N LEU A 117 6.38 -8.70 8.32
CA LEU A 117 6.74 -8.38 9.71
C LEU A 117 7.09 -9.64 10.50
N LYS A 118 6.37 -10.74 10.30
CA LYS A 118 6.70 -12.03 10.91
C LYS A 118 8.08 -12.53 10.49
N MET A 119 8.39 -12.50 9.18
CA MET A 119 9.73 -12.89 8.70
C MET A 119 10.81 -11.97 9.28
N TYR A 120 10.56 -10.66 9.33
CA TYR A 120 11.49 -9.69 9.90
C TYR A 120 11.71 -9.93 11.40
N ARG A 121 10.64 -10.21 12.14
CA ARG A 121 10.67 -10.57 13.56
C ARG A 121 11.53 -11.81 13.82
N GLU A 122 11.25 -12.89 13.10
CA GLU A 122 11.91 -14.18 13.30
C GLU A 122 13.40 -14.14 12.91
N GLN A 123 13.74 -13.43 11.82
CA GLN A 123 15.09 -13.47 11.26
C GLN A 123 15.99 -12.33 11.75
N ILE A 124 15.43 -11.15 12.00
CA ILE A 124 16.20 -9.92 12.27
C ILE A 124 16.04 -9.47 13.73
N CYS A 125 14.86 -9.62 14.32
CA CYS A 125 14.56 -9.18 15.69
C CYS A 125 14.79 -10.26 16.75
N GLY A 126 15.33 -11.43 16.39
CA GLY A 126 15.51 -12.53 17.34
C GLY A 126 14.21 -13.05 17.96
N GLY A 127 13.08 -12.87 17.28
CA GLY A 127 11.75 -13.24 17.76
C GLY A 127 11.01 -12.16 18.56
N GLU A 128 11.62 -11.00 18.80
CA GLU A 128 10.95 -9.86 19.43
C GLU A 128 10.11 -9.05 18.44
N LYS A 129 9.08 -8.35 18.93
CA LYS A 129 8.20 -7.53 18.09
C LYS A 129 9.02 -6.39 17.44
N PRO A 130 8.93 -6.19 16.11
CA PRO A 130 9.57 -5.07 15.44
C PRO A 130 9.01 -3.74 15.95
N VAL A 131 9.86 -2.71 16.00
CA VAL A 131 9.43 -1.34 16.35
C VAL A 131 9.14 -0.57 15.06
N LEU A 132 7.94 0.00 14.97
CA LEU A 132 7.54 0.86 13.85
C LEU A 132 7.62 2.32 14.28
N ARG A 133 8.27 3.16 13.48
CA ARG A 133 8.46 4.60 13.76
C ARG A 133 8.15 5.47 12.56
N VAL A 134 7.75 6.71 12.82
CA VAL A 134 7.60 7.75 11.80
C VAL A 134 9.00 8.19 11.35
N TYR A 135 9.44 7.72 10.18
CA TYR A 135 10.79 8.00 9.69
C TYR A 135 10.90 9.38 9.03
N GLY A 136 9.87 9.77 8.29
CA GLY A 136 9.87 11.07 7.64
C GLY A 136 8.73 11.25 6.64
N THR A 137 8.64 12.48 6.14
CA THR A 137 7.79 12.86 5.01
C THR A 137 8.66 13.47 3.95
N THR A 138 8.71 12.86 2.76
CA THR A 138 9.48 13.35 1.64
C THR A 138 8.54 13.89 0.57
N VAL A 139 8.78 15.13 0.15
CA VAL A 139 7.96 15.83 -0.84
C VAL A 139 8.72 15.89 -2.16
N TYR A 140 8.24 15.16 -3.15
CA TYR A 140 8.68 15.21 -4.55
C TYR A 140 7.70 16.04 -5.38
N LYS A 141 8.10 16.44 -6.59
CA LYS A 141 7.29 17.33 -7.44
C LYS A 141 5.84 16.83 -7.66
N PRO A 142 5.56 15.53 -7.87
CA PRO A 142 4.18 15.05 -7.94
C PRO A 142 3.72 14.23 -6.73
N GLU A 143 4.53 14.01 -5.70
CA GLU A 143 4.37 12.88 -4.75
C GLU A 143 4.76 13.27 -3.32
N ILE A 144 3.95 12.85 -2.35
CA ILE A 144 4.26 12.94 -0.93
C ILE A 144 4.41 11.51 -0.40
N MET A 145 5.61 11.17 0.04
CA MET A 145 5.92 9.85 0.60
C MET A 145 5.99 9.95 2.12
N TYR A 146 5.12 9.21 2.81
CA TYR A 146 5.18 9.01 4.26
C TYR A 146 5.96 7.71 4.54
N SER A 147 7.15 7.84 5.12
CA SER A 147 8.01 6.70 5.39
C SER A 147 7.84 6.21 6.82
N VAL A 148 7.59 4.91 6.96
CA VAL A 148 7.55 4.19 8.23
C VAL A 148 8.81 3.34 8.33
N LEU A 149 9.62 3.60 9.34
CA LEU A 149 10.78 2.79 9.65
C LEU A 149 10.33 1.55 10.43
N VAL A 150 10.84 0.39 10.06
CA VAL A 150 10.70 -0.87 10.80
C VAL A 150 12.10 -1.30 11.23
N HIS A 151 12.34 -1.41 12.54
CA HIS A 151 13.64 -1.82 13.06
C HIS A 151 13.53 -2.80 14.22
N SER A 152 14.61 -3.54 14.46
CA SER A 152 14.76 -4.39 15.64
C SER A 152 14.75 -3.56 16.93
N PRO A 153 14.10 -4.03 18.01
CA PRO A 153 14.07 -3.31 19.30
C PRO A 153 15.46 -3.15 19.93
N CYS A 154 16.44 -3.96 19.54
CA CYS A 154 17.83 -3.85 20.00
C CYS A 154 18.62 -2.72 19.32
N VAL A 155 18.01 -1.97 18.38
CA VAL A 155 18.66 -0.88 17.64
C VAL A 155 18.19 0.46 18.20
N ASP A 156 19.08 1.15 18.90
CA ASP A 156 18.80 2.44 19.54
C ASP A 156 18.98 3.65 18.62
N GLU A 157 19.60 3.47 17.45
CA GLU A 157 19.88 4.53 16.47
C GLU A 157 18.64 5.34 16.09
N PHE A 158 17.46 4.72 16.13
CA PHE A 158 16.21 5.31 15.66
C PHE A 158 15.30 5.81 16.78
N ASN A 159 15.78 5.85 18.02
CA ASN A 159 14.95 6.21 19.17
C ASN A 159 14.45 7.67 19.14
N GLU A 160 15.09 8.54 18.36
CA GLU A 160 14.67 9.92 18.11
C GLU A 160 13.39 10.04 17.28
N TYR A 161 13.05 9.02 16.48
CA TYR A 161 11.84 9.00 15.67
C TYR A 161 10.62 8.60 16.51
N PRO A 162 9.45 9.26 16.40
CA PRO A 162 8.25 8.89 17.14
C PRO A 162 7.78 7.46 16.81
N VAL A 163 7.29 6.72 17.81
CA VAL A 163 6.66 5.40 17.60
C VAL A 163 5.37 5.58 16.80
N LEU A 164 5.18 4.74 15.80
CA LEU A 164 3.97 4.70 14.97
C LEU A 164 2.86 3.98 15.74
N GLY A 165 2.03 4.73 16.46
CA GLY A 165 0.92 4.16 17.24
C GLY A 165 0.37 5.10 18.32
N ASP A 166 1.15 6.10 18.73
CA ASP A 166 0.83 7.01 19.84
C ASP A 166 -0.01 8.24 19.44
N SER A 167 -0.63 8.21 18.26
CA SER A 167 -1.22 9.39 17.64
C SER A 167 -2.74 9.32 17.58
N SER A 168 -3.38 10.49 17.77
CA SER A 168 -4.82 10.75 17.66
C SER A 168 -5.49 10.12 16.44
N ASP A 169 -6.82 9.95 16.50
CA ASP A 169 -7.67 9.40 15.43
C ASP A 169 -7.50 10.06 14.04
N ASP A 170 -6.87 11.24 13.98
CA ASP A 170 -6.61 12.05 12.78
C ASP A 170 -5.26 11.79 12.09
N ALA A 171 -4.41 10.91 12.61
CA ALA A 171 -3.09 10.68 12.02
C ALA A 171 -3.17 10.04 10.62
N VAL A 172 -2.33 10.51 9.68
CA VAL A 172 -2.34 10.06 8.28
C VAL A 172 -2.00 8.57 8.15
N CYS A 173 -1.11 8.07 8.99
CA CYS A 173 -0.72 6.67 9.04
C CYS A 173 -0.60 6.22 10.49
N VAL A 174 -1.21 5.09 10.83
CA VAL A 174 -1.07 4.45 12.15
C VAL A 174 -0.87 2.95 12.00
N TYR A 175 -0.16 2.35 12.94
CA TYR A 175 -0.09 0.91 13.10
C TYR A 175 -1.03 0.51 14.24
N LYS A 176 -1.93 -0.43 13.97
CA LYS A 176 -2.86 -1.00 14.95
C LYS A 176 -2.47 -2.44 15.18
N GLU A 177 -2.19 -2.80 16.44
CA GLU A 177 -1.99 -4.21 16.80
C GLU A 177 -3.29 -4.99 16.62
N ASN A 178 -3.19 -6.29 16.31
CA ASN A 178 -4.35 -7.17 16.26
C ASN A 178 -4.67 -7.66 17.67
N ASP A 179 -5.92 -7.48 18.10
CA ASP A 179 -6.42 -7.96 19.41
C ASP A 179 -6.85 -9.44 19.38
N VAL A 180 -6.58 -10.15 18.28
CA VAL A 180 -6.98 -11.54 18.08
C VAL A 180 -5.89 -12.49 18.55
N GLU A 181 -6.21 -13.34 19.54
CA GLU A 181 -5.30 -14.40 20.00
C GLU A 181 -4.83 -15.28 18.83
N GLY A 182 -3.52 -15.27 18.55
CA GLY A 182 -2.91 -16.05 17.47
C GLY A 182 -2.44 -15.22 16.27
N GLU A 183 -2.89 -13.97 16.14
CA GLU A 183 -2.40 -13.02 15.12
C GLU A 183 -1.47 -12.01 15.78
N ALA A 184 -0.17 -12.34 15.82
CA ALA A 184 0.81 -11.52 16.55
C ALA A 184 1.16 -10.18 15.86
N GLU A 185 0.90 -10.06 14.56
CA GLU A 185 1.30 -8.91 13.75
C GLU A 185 0.08 -8.03 13.43
N GLY A 186 0.20 -6.73 13.67
CA GLY A 186 -0.83 -5.74 13.39
C GLY A 186 -0.95 -5.30 11.93
N HIS A 187 -1.79 -4.29 11.70
CA HIS A 187 -2.07 -3.72 10.37
C HIS A 187 -1.81 -2.21 10.32
N ILE A 188 -1.53 -1.71 9.11
CA ILE A 188 -1.37 -0.28 8.86
C ILE A 188 -2.70 0.30 8.39
N VAL A 189 -3.13 1.37 9.03
CA VAL A 189 -4.25 2.19 8.56
C VAL A 189 -3.67 3.45 7.94
N TRP A 190 -3.86 3.58 6.63
CA TRP A 190 -3.48 4.76 5.86
C TRP A 190 -4.72 5.56 5.45
N ARG A 191 -4.78 6.81 5.91
CA ARG A 191 -5.80 7.80 5.59
C ARG A 191 -5.31 8.67 4.43
N ALA A 192 -5.40 8.13 3.21
CA ALA A 192 -4.99 8.83 1.99
C ALA A 192 -5.62 10.22 1.89
N GLN A 193 -4.81 11.26 1.72
CA GLN A 193 -5.28 12.63 1.58
C GLN A 193 -5.38 13.03 0.11
N ALA A 194 -4.61 12.38 -0.77
CA ALA A 194 -4.60 12.64 -2.21
C ALA A 194 -4.34 11.37 -3.03
N MET A 195 -5.42 10.73 -3.49
CA MET A 195 -5.36 9.45 -4.20
C MET A 195 -5.14 9.57 -5.72
N SER A 196 -5.23 10.79 -6.27
CA SER A 196 -5.23 11.04 -7.71
C SER A 196 -3.99 11.79 -8.18
N LYS A 197 -3.33 11.26 -9.22
CA LYS A 197 -2.32 12.02 -9.98
C LYS A 197 -2.97 13.15 -10.79
N THR A 198 -4.14 12.88 -11.34
CA THR A 198 -4.95 13.86 -12.07
C THR A 198 -6.40 13.61 -11.70
N GLN A 199 -7.02 14.57 -11.02
CA GLN A 199 -8.45 14.45 -10.74
C GLN A 199 -9.19 14.76 -12.03
N LYS A 200 -9.82 13.72 -12.58
CA LYS A 200 -10.61 13.86 -13.80
C LYS A 200 -12.07 14.04 -13.52
N VAL A 201 -12.60 13.71 -12.34
CA VAL A 201 -14.06 13.73 -12.09
C VAL A 201 -14.38 14.26 -10.71
N GLY A 202 -15.61 14.74 -10.54
CA GLY A 202 -16.20 15.12 -9.26
C GLY A 202 -17.13 14.04 -8.75
N LEU A 203 -17.50 14.11 -7.48
CA LEU A 203 -18.44 13.19 -6.85
C LEU A 203 -19.83 13.84 -6.79
N THR A 204 -20.86 13.11 -7.18
CA THR A 204 -22.26 13.48 -7.03
C THR A 204 -22.93 12.50 -6.07
N ILE A 205 -23.63 13.04 -5.07
CA ILE A 205 -24.38 12.26 -4.09
C ILE A 205 -25.87 12.58 -4.28
N ASN A 206 -26.63 11.61 -4.76
CA ASN A 206 -28.07 11.70 -4.85
C ASN A 206 -28.68 11.22 -3.51
N GLN A 207 -29.18 12.17 -2.72
CA GLN A 207 -29.76 11.89 -1.41
C GLN A 207 -31.14 11.23 -1.47
N LEU A 208 -31.87 11.38 -2.56
CA LEU A 208 -33.20 10.78 -2.75
C LEU A 208 -33.05 9.29 -3.07
N ASP A 209 -32.27 9.00 -4.10
CA ASP A 209 -32.05 7.63 -4.57
C ASP A 209 -30.99 6.88 -3.74
N LYS A 210 -30.27 7.61 -2.88
CA LYS A 210 -29.16 7.10 -2.05
C LYS A 210 -28.05 6.46 -2.88
N ILE A 211 -27.76 7.09 -4.01
CA ILE A 211 -26.74 6.70 -4.98
C ILE A 211 -25.60 7.70 -4.99
N VAL A 212 -24.39 7.21 -5.16
CA VAL A 212 -23.18 7.99 -5.34
C VAL A 212 -22.53 7.62 -6.67
N GLU A 213 -22.21 8.64 -7.44
CA GLU A 213 -21.61 8.50 -8.76
C GLU A 213 -20.61 9.61 -9.06
N THR A 214 -19.94 9.52 -10.20
CA THR A 214 -19.11 10.61 -10.69
C THR A 214 -19.96 11.60 -11.49
N ASP A 215 -19.67 12.90 -11.38
CA ASP A 215 -20.40 13.97 -12.07
C ASP A 215 -20.24 13.98 -13.61
N GLY A 216 -19.46 13.04 -14.17
CA GLY A 216 -19.19 12.91 -15.60
C GLY A 216 -18.37 14.07 -16.21
N ARG A 217 -17.96 15.05 -15.39
CA ARG A 217 -17.16 16.19 -15.85
C ARG A 217 -15.70 15.80 -15.89
N VAL A 218 -14.96 16.36 -16.84
CA VAL A 218 -13.51 16.19 -16.93
C VAL A 218 -12.80 17.41 -16.35
N TYR A 219 -12.20 17.25 -15.18
CA TYR A 219 -11.29 18.24 -14.59
C TYR A 219 -9.85 17.94 -15.04
N ASN A 220 -9.04 18.98 -15.25
CA ASN A 220 -7.61 18.85 -15.58
C ASN A 220 -6.76 19.41 -14.42
N THR A 221 -7.09 19.00 -13.20
CA THR A 221 -6.37 19.46 -12.00
C THR A 221 -5.32 18.43 -11.60
N TYR A 222 -4.08 18.89 -11.51
CA TYR A 222 -2.95 18.10 -11.02
C TYR A 222 -2.87 18.23 -9.50
N TYR A 223 -2.86 17.10 -8.81
CA TYR A 223 -2.64 17.05 -7.38
C TYR A 223 -1.33 16.33 -7.09
N MET A 224 -0.68 16.73 -6.01
CA MET A 224 0.35 15.90 -5.40
C MET A 224 -0.36 14.74 -4.75
N TRP A 225 -0.03 13.52 -5.16
CA TRP A 225 -0.61 12.33 -4.57
C TRP A 225 0.25 11.83 -3.42
N ASP A 226 -0.36 11.20 -2.43
CA ASP A 226 0.34 10.67 -1.26
C ASP A 226 0.37 9.14 -1.24
N HIS A 227 1.33 8.59 -0.50
CA HIS A 227 1.43 7.16 -0.23
C HIS A 227 2.29 6.88 1.01
N VAL A 228 2.16 5.66 1.53
CA VAL A 228 2.98 5.16 2.63
C VAL A 228 3.96 4.11 2.10
N THR A 229 5.20 4.15 2.62
CA THR A 229 6.25 3.16 2.35
C THR A 229 6.83 2.64 3.66
N LEU A 230 7.22 1.37 3.68
CA LEU A 230 8.03 0.80 4.76
C LEU A 230 9.51 0.83 4.40
N ALA A 231 10.34 1.22 5.36
CA ALA A 231 11.79 1.09 5.31
C ALA A 231 12.22 0.09 6.38
N LEU A 232 12.56 -1.13 5.98
CA LEU A 232 13.02 -2.19 6.89
C LEU A 232 14.52 -2.04 7.10
N HIS A 233 14.93 -1.82 8.35
CA HIS A 233 16.33 -1.76 8.70
C HIS A 233 16.97 -3.16 8.66
N LEU A 234 17.90 -3.38 7.72
CA LEU A 234 18.59 -4.63 7.48
C LEU A 234 20.11 -4.39 7.45
N PRO A 235 20.78 -4.25 8.62
CA PRO A 235 22.21 -3.96 8.64
C PRO A 235 23.00 -5.19 8.18
N HIS A 236 23.37 -5.21 6.89
CA HIS A 236 24.14 -6.29 6.23
C HIS A 236 23.48 -7.67 6.29
N GLN A 237 22.15 -7.72 6.44
CA GLN A 237 21.38 -8.95 6.53
C GLN A 237 20.53 -9.18 5.29
N THR A 238 20.18 -10.45 5.05
CA THR A 238 19.22 -10.84 4.01
C THR A 238 17.92 -11.24 4.68
N LEU A 239 16.82 -10.61 4.28
CA LEU A 239 15.49 -11.10 4.63
C LEU A 239 15.18 -12.29 3.72
N ARG A 240 15.33 -13.51 4.27
CA ARG A 240 15.12 -14.76 3.53
C ARG A 240 13.64 -15.01 3.36
N VAL A 241 13.29 -15.48 2.17
CA VAL A 241 11.93 -15.91 1.85
C VAL A 241 12.02 -17.30 1.25
N ASP A 242 11.17 -18.21 1.72
CA ASP A 242 11.04 -19.53 1.13
C ASP A 242 10.83 -19.40 -0.39
N ARG A 243 11.47 -20.26 -1.17
CA ARG A 243 11.47 -20.15 -2.63
C ARG A 243 10.07 -20.30 -3.20
N GLU A 244 9.27 -21.23 -2.69
CA GLU A 244 7.89 -21.42 -3.16
C GLU A 244 7.06 -20.19 -2.85
N LYS A 245 7.22 -19.62 -1.64
CA LYS A 245 6.57 -18.36 -1.26
C LYS A 245 7.03 -17.19 -2.13
N LEU A 246 8.32 -17.06 -2.41
CA LEU A 246 8.88 -16.00 -3.25
C LEU A 246 8.30 -16.05 -4.67
N ILE A 247 8.25 -17.25 -5.24
CA ILE A 247 7.71 -17.50 -6.58
C ILE A 247 6.21 -17.23 -6.63
N LYS A 248 5.45 -17.75 -5.66
CA LYS A 248 3.99 -17.53 -5.56
C LYS A 248 3.62 -16.04 -5.51
N ASN A 249 4.48 -15.24 -4.88
CA ASN A 249 4.26 -13.81 -4.68
C ASN A 249 4.91 -12.93 -5.77
N LEU A 250 5.55 -13.52 -6.78
CA LEU A 250 6.14 -12.81 -7.91
C LEU A 250 5.12 -12.68 -9.05
N THR A 251 4.86 -11.44 -9.46
CA THR A 251 3.97 -11.13 -10.57
C THR A 251 4.66 -10.26 -11.62
N ALA A 252 4.19 -10.39 -12.86
CA ALA A 252 4.56 -9.48 -13.94
C ALA A 252 3.59 -8.29 -13.97
N CYS A 253 4.11 -7.09 -14.19
CA CYS A 253 3.32 -5.87 -14.29
C CYS A 253 3.72 -5.01 -15.48
N GLU A 254 2.79 -4.16 -15.92
CA GLU A 254 3.06 -3.13 -16.91
C GLU A 254 3.98 -2.05 -16.33
N ALA A 255 4.75 -1.38 -17.19
CA ALA A 255 5.47 -0.18 -16.80
C ALA A 255 4.50 1.02 -16.72
N ASP A 256 4.67 1.89 -15.73
CA ASP A 256 3.90 3.12 -15.53
C ASP A 256 4.80 4.35 -15.64
N GLU A 257 4.19 5.49 -15.99
CA GLU A 257 4.91 6.74 -16.24
C GLU A 257 4.87 7.72 -15.05
N PRO A 258 6.01 8.34 -14.67
CA PRO A 258 7.32 8.22 -15.33
C PRO A 258 8.02 6.90 -15.01
N PHE A 259 8.57 6.24 -16.03
CA PHE A 259 9.40 5.04 -15.82
C PHE A 259 10.78 5.43 -15.27
N LEU A 260 11.13 4.87 -14.12
CA LEU A 260 12.37 5.10 -13.37
C LEU A 260 13.36 3.94 -13.50
N GLY A 261 12.96 2.84 -14.12
CA GLY A 261 13.83 1.70 -14.38
C GLY A 261 14.77 1.90 -15.58
N SER A 262 15.65 0.92 -15.81
CA SER A 262 16.63 0.96 -16.90
C SER A 262 16.12 0.36 -18.23
N LYS A 263 15.16 -0.57 -18.18
CA LYS A 263 14.59 -1.24 -19.36
C LYS A 263 13.14 -1.63 -19.13
N ILE A 264 12.28 -1.29 -20.08
CA ILE A 264 10.88 -1.72 -20.14
C ILE A 264 10.80 -3.02 -20.95
N LEU A 265 10.14 -4.03 -20.38
CA LEU A 265 9.72 -5.23 -21.10
C LEU A 265 8.26 -5.11 -21.52
N SER A 266 7.87 -5.85 -22.57
CA SER A 266 6.45 -6.09 -22.80
C SER A 266 5.87 -6.92 -21.65
N LEU A 267 4.58 -6.74 -21.35
CA LEU A 267 3.90 -7.54 -20.32
C LEU A 267 4.00 -9.05 -20.62
N SER A 268 3.87 -9.43 -21.90
CA SER A 268 4.02 -10.82 -22.34
C SER A 268 5.40 -11.37 -22.02
N ASP A 269 6.47 -10.63 -22.32
CA ASP A 269 7.85 -11.08 -22.02
C ASP A 269 8.10 -11.21 -20.52
N ALA A 270 7.57 -10.28 -19.73
CA ALA A 270 7.65 -10.33 -18.28
C ALA A 270 6.91 -11.56 -17.71
N GLN A 271 5.72 -11.86 -18.23
CA GLN A 271 4.95 -13.06 -17.85
C GLN A 271 5.67 -14.34 -18.24
N THR A 272 6.24 -14.43 -19.44
CA THR A 272 7.06 -15.58 -19.84
C THR A 272 8.24 -15.79 -18.88
N LYS A 273 8.89 -14.72 -18.45
CA LYS A 273 9.98 -14.80 -17.47
C LYS A 273 9.51 -15.32 -16.11
N VAL A 274 8.40 -14.81 -15.57
CA VAL A 274 7.83 -15.32 -14.31
C VAL A 274 7.48 -16.80 -14.43
N ASN A 275 6.82 -17.20 -15.52
CA ASN A 275 6.44 -18.61 -15.75
C ASN A 275 7.65 -19.54 -15.88
N THR A 276 8.79 -19.04 -16.38
CA THR A 276 10.02 -19.83 -16.46
C THR A 276 10.63 -20.11 -15.09
N LEU A 277 10.36 -19.28 -14.08
CA LEU A 277 10.82 -19.49 -12.71
C LEU A 277 9.92 -20.46 -11.93
N ASN A 278 8.67 -20.60 -12.37
CA ASN A 278 7.68 -21.54 -11.82
C ASN A 278 7.93 -23.00 -12.26
N ASN A 279 8.67 -23.21 -13.34
CA ASN A 279 9.00 -24.52 -13.92
C ASN A 279 10.43 -24.97 -13.53
#